data_AF-D4DRU4-F1
#
_entry.id   AF-D4DRU4-F1
#
_cell.length_a   1.000
_cell.length_b   1.000
_cell.length_c   1.000
_cell.angle_alpha   90.00
_cell.angle_beta   90.00
_cell.angle_gamma   90.00
#
_symmetry.space_group_name_H-M   'P 1'
#
loop_
_entity.id
_entity.type
_entity.pdbx_description
1 polymer ?
#
loop_
_entity_poly.entity_id
_entity_poly.type
_entity_poly.pdbx_seq_one_letter_code
_entity_poly.pdbx_strand_id
1 'polypeptide(L)'
;YLGVWINLDLNWNKQTQATSFQYSTYISYLYKKCFNATQTMEILNLVVFPAITYRMNIVYFPPKVVEKWDKMARNLIAFKLKENQYIGSNQWYLPYKYLGYNLFRLKDLQKICLIPNYMNYAANFVNNMQHKVLMQYSWKENKELAVTILKNLN
;
A
#
# COMPACT_ATOMS: atom_id res chain seq x y z
N TYR A 1 2.68 15.57 -8.60
CA TYR A 1 1.21 15.68 -8.79
C TYR A 1 0.55 14.60 -7.94
N LEU A 2 -0.67 14.81 -7.39
CA LEU A 2 -1.36 13.87 -6.46
C LEU A 2 -0.60 13.48 -5.17
N GLY A 3 0.35 14.30 -4.70
CA GLY A 3 1.09 14.03 -3.46
C GLY A 3 2.11 12.88 -3.53
N VAL A 4 2.45 12.43 -4.75
CA VAL A 4 3.51 11.46 -5.04
C VAL A 4 4.69 12.14 -5.72
N TRP A 5 5.89 11.81 -5.25
CA TRP A 5 7.17 12.34 -5.69
C TRP A 5 8.05 11.20 -6.20
N ILE A 6 8.22 11.12 -7.52
CA ILE A 6 9.24 10.27 -8.14
C ILE A 6 10.42 11.15 -8.54
N ASN A 7 11.65 10.70 -8.30
CA ASN A 7 12.82 11.41 -8.79
C ASN A 7 13.22 10.92 -10.19
N LEU A 8 14.15 11.62 -10.85
CA LEU A 8 14.61 11.26 -12.20
C LEU A 8 15.31 9.89 -12.23
N ASP A 9 15.87 9.46 -11.10
CA ASP A 9 16.48 8.14 -10.94
C ASP A 9 15.45 7.02 -10.68
N LEU A 10 14.15 7.30 -10.86
CA LEU A 10 13.03 6.36 -10.65
C LEU A 10 13.02 5.72 -9.25
N ASN A 11 13.54 6.44 -8.25
CA ASN A 11 13.56 6.05 -6.86
C ASN A 11 12.52 6.83 -6.03
N TRP A 12 12.15 6.21 -4.91
CA TRP A 12 11.12 6.71 -4.00
C TRP A 12 11.71 7.31 -2.72
N ASN A 13 12.99 7.67 -2.71
CA ASN A 13 13.68 8.13 -1.50
C ASN A 13 13.07 9.43 -0.98
N LYS A 14 12.83 10.40 -1.86
CA LYS A 14 12.20 11.68 -1.50
C LYS A 14 10.78 11.48 -0.97
N GLN A 15 10.01 10.59 -1.60
CA GLN A 15 8.67 10.22 -1.13
C GLN A 15 8.71 9.58 0.26
N THR A 16 9.67 8.67 0.48
CA THR A 16 9.88 7.97 1.75
C THR A 16 10.22 8.94 2.87
N GLN A 17 11.09 9.91 2.60
CA GLN A 17 11.44 10.97 3.55
C GLN A 17 10.24 11.87 3.85
N ALA A 18 9.54 12.36 2.83
CA ALA A 18 8.36 13.21 3.02
C ALA A 18 7.26 12.50 3.82
N THR A 19 7.01 11.22 3.51
CA THR A 19 6.03 10.40 4.23
C THR A 19 6.47 10.15 5.67
N SER A 20 7.75 9.85 5.90
CA SER A 20 8.31 9.67 7.24
C SER A 20 8.20 10.93 8.09
N PHE A 21 8.46 12.10 7.48
CA PHE A 21 8.33 13.39 8.14
C PHE A 21 6.88 13.65 8.55
N GLN A 22 5.94 13.51 7.62
CA GLN A 22 4.52 13.69 7.91
C GLN A 22 4.01 12.73 8.98
N TYR A 23 4.42 11.46 8.92
CA TYR A 23 4.09 10.47 9.95
C TYR A 23 4.61 10.89 11.33
N SER A 24 5.87 11.32 11.39
CA SER A 24 6.49 11.80 12.63
C SER A 24 5.76 13.02 13.19
N THR A 25 5.27 13.91 12.33
CA THR A 25 4.45 15.06 12.72
C THR A 25 3.12 14.63 13.33
N TYR A 26 2.42 13.66 12.73
CA TYR A 26 1.18 13.12 13.30
C TYR A 26 1.40 12.45 14.66
N ILE A 27 2.43 11.63 14.78
CA ILE A 27 2.78 10.98 16.05
C ILE A 27 3.12 12.04 17.12
N SER A 28 3.93 13.04 16.77
CA SER A 28 4.30 14.13 17.68
C SER A 28 3.09 14.95 18.12
N TYR A 29 2.12 15.17 17.23
CA TYR A 29 0.86 15.82 17.57
C TYR A 29 0.06 15.00 18.59
N LEU A 30 -0.07 13.69 18.38
CA LEU A 30 -0.79 12.79 19.30
C LEU A 30 -0.10 12.68 20.67
N TYR A 31 1.23 12.72 20.73
CA TYR A 31 1.96 12.79 22.00
C TYR A 31 1.52 14.00 22.83
N LYS A 32 1.42 15.19 22.21
CA LYS A 32 1.11 16.45 22.88
C LYS A 32 -0.35 16.60 23.30
N LYS A 33 -1.28 15.90 22.64
CA LYS A 33 -2.72 16.03 22.92
C LYS A 33 -3.20 15.06 24.01
N CYS A 34 -4.20 15.47 24.78
CA CYS A 34 -4.76 14.73 25.92
C CYS A 34 -5.80 13.67 25.50
N PHE A 35 -5.54 12.92 24.43
CA PHE A 35 -6.38 11.78 24.06
C PHE A 35 -6.05 10.58 24.95
N ASN A 36 -7.08 9.80 25.31
CA ASN A 36 -6.86 8.52 25.96
C ASN A 36 -6.23 7.51 24.96
N ALA A 37 -5.73 6.37 25.47
CA ALA A 37 -5.08 5.38 24.62
C ALA A 37 -6.02 4.85 23.52
N THR A 38 -7.27 4.53 23.87
CA THR A 38 -8.29 4.03 22.93
C THR A 38 -8.56 5.00 21.79
N GLN A 39 -8.84 6.27 22.10
CA GLN A 39 -9.02 7.36 21.15
C GLN A 39 -7.77 7.55 20.28
N THR A 40 -6.58 7.48 20.88
CA THR A 40 -5.32 7.61 20.14
C THR A 40 -5.20 6.48 19.11
N MET A 41 -5.57 5.25 19.47
CA MET A 41 -5.56 4.10 18.54
C MET A 41 -6.61 4.24 17.44
N GLU A 42 -7.82 4.71 17.77
CA GLU A 42 -8.85 4.99 16.78
C GLU A 42 -8.38 6.06 15.79
N ILE A 43 -7.76 7.14 16.27
CA ILE A 43 -7.19 8.18 15.40
C ILE A 43 -6.07 7.59 14.53
N LEU A 44 -5.21 6.74 15.08
CA LEU A 44 -4.18 6.07 14.29
C LEU A 44 -4.80 5.22 13.17
N ASN A 45 -5.74 4.36 13.50
CA ASN A 45 -6.34 3.41 12.56
C ASN A 45 -7.26 4.08 11.52
N LEU A 46 -7.99 5.13 11.89
CA LEU A 46 -9.01 5.76 11.05
C LEU A 46 -8.52 7.00 10.31
N VAL A 47 -7.46 7.65 10.79
CA VAL A 47 -6.98 8.91 10.20
C VAL A 47 -5.53 8.80 9.75
N VAL A 48 -4.61 8.44 10.65
CA VAL A 48 -3.17 8.49 10.36
C VAL A 48 -2.75 7.39 9.40
N PHE A 49 -3.14 6.14 9.66
CA PHE A 49 -2.77 5.01 8.81
C PHE A 49 -3.41 5.12 7.42
N PRO A 50 -4.71 5.46 7.26
CA PRO A 50 -5.31 5.69 5.95
C PRO A 50 -4.58 6.76 5.10
N ALA A 51 -4.11 7.84 5.74
CA ALA A 51 -3.33 8.86 5.05
C ALA A 51 -1.98 8.35 4.49
N ILE A 52 -1.39 7.34 5.14
CA ILE A 52 -0.16 6.70 4.68
C ILE A 52 -0.46 5.60 3.66
N THR A 53 -1.48 4.79 3.89
CA THR A 53 -1.81 3.65 3.02
C THR A 53 -2.20 4.09 1.63
N TYR A 54 -2.80 5.28 1.48
CA TYR A 54 -2.99 5.91 0.18
C TYR A 54 -1.70 5.94 -0.65
N ARG A 55 -0.56 6.23 -0.02
CA ARG A 55 0.76 6.22 -0.68
C ARG A 55 1.32 4.81 -0.81
N MET A 56 1.05 3.92 0.14
CA MET A 56 1.47 2.50 0.06
C MET A 56 0.84 1.75 -1.11
N ASN A 57 -0.32 2.18 -1.60
CA ASN A 57 -0.89 1.65 -2.84
C ASN A 57 0.06 1.86 -4.04
N ILE A 58 0.77 2.98 -4.08
CA ILE A 58 1.59 3.36 -5.24
C ILE A 58 3.07 3.01 -5.00
N VAL A 59 3.55 3.18 -3.77
CA VAL A 59 4.96 3.13 -3.42
C VAL A 59 5.21 2.00 -2.43
N TYR A 60 6.16 1.12 -2.79
CA TYR A 60 6.69 0.12 -1.86
C TYR A 60 7.69 0.79 -0.90
N PHE A 61 7.34 0.92 0.37
CA PHE A 61 8.28 1.41 1.37
C PHE A 61 9.20 0.28 1.87
N PRO A 62 10.49 0.55 2.11
CA PRO A 62 11.42 -0.44 2.64
C PRO A 62 10.95 -0.99 4.01
N PRO A 63 11.07 -2.30 4.28
CA PRO A 63 10.61 -2.90 5.53
C PRO A 63 11.14 -2.21 6.79
N LYS A 64 12.42 -1.80 6.77
CA LYS A 64 13.05 -1.07 7.89
C LYS A 64 12.33 0.24 8.24
N VAL A 65 11.81 0.94 7.23
CA VAL A 65 11.07 2.20 7.43
C VAL A 65 9.70 1.92 8.04
N VAL A 66 9.00 0.92 7.51
CA VAL A 66 7.68 0.51 8.02
C VAL A 66 7.77 0.02 9.46
N GLU A 67 8.79 -0.79 9.79
CA GLU A 67 9.05 -1.28 11.15
C GLU A 67 9.36 -0.12 12.12
N LYS A 68 10.09 0.90 11.66
CA LYS A 68 10.32 2.12 12.44
C LYS A 68 9.01 2.83 12.73
N TRP A 69 8.11 2.95 11.76
CA TRP A 69 6.81 3.57 11.96
C TRP A 69 5.94 2.76 12.93
N ASP A 70 5.86 1.43 12.77
CA ASP A 70 5.16 0.55 13.70
C ASP A 70 5.70 0.70 15.13
N LYS A 71 7.02 0.80 15.30
CA LYS A 71 7.65 1.06 16.61
C LYS A 71 7.22 2.40 17.20
N MET A 72 7.14 3.46 16.39
CA MET A 72 6.69 4.78 16.83
C MET A 72 5.23 4.76 17.30
N ALA A 73 4.33 4.09 16.57
CA ALA A 73 2.94 3.92 16.99
C ALA A 73 2.84 3.16 18.32
N ARG A 74 3.55 2.03 18.46
CA ARG A 74 3.56 1.25 19.72
C ARG A 74 4.07 2.09 20.89
N ASN A 75 5.15 2.83 20.70
CA ASN A 75 5.72 3.68 21.75
C ASN A 75 4.75 4.80 22.16
N LEU A 76 3.97 5.34 21.22
CA LEU A 76 2.94 6.33 21.52
C LEU A 76 1.83 5.71 22.39
N ILE A 77 1.35 4.53 22.04
CA ILE A 77 0.29 3.86 22.82
C ILE A 77 0.78 3.45 24.20
N ALA A 78 1.98 2.86 24.30
CA ALA A 78 2.60 2.52 25.57
C ALA A 78 2.75 3.76 26.49
N PHE A 79 3.16 4.90 25.91
CA PHE A 79 3.22 6.16 26.64
C PHE A 79 1.84 6.61 27.16
N LYS A 80 0.78 6.49 26.35
CA LYS A 80 -0.58 6.88 26.75
C LYS A 80 -1.18 5.94 27.81
N LEU A 81 -0.86 4.65 27.77
CA LEU A 81 -1.28 3.66 28.77
C LEU A 81 -0.46 3.73 30.07
N LYS A 82 0.70 4.40 30.06
CA LYS A 82 1.69 4.36 31.14
C LYS A 82 2.18 2.93 31.44
N GLU A 83 2.19 2.08 30.43
CA GLU A 83 2.62 0.68 30.52
C GLU A 83 4.03 0.49 29.98
N ASN A 84 4.67 -0.62 30.37
CA ASN A 84 5.97 -0.97 29.84
C ASN A 84 5.84 -1.44 28.39
N GLN A 85 6.61 -0.84 27.48
CA GLN A 85 6.69 -1.16 26.05
C GLN A 85 6.95 -2.65 25.73
N TYR A 86 7.48 -3.41 26.69
CA TYR A 86 7.79 -4.84 26.55
C TYR A 86 6.65 -5.78 26.99
N ILE A 87 5.64 -5.28 27.69
CA ILE A 87 4.46 -6.06 28.06
C ILE A 87 3.55 -6.12 26.82
N GLY A 88 3.29 -7.33 26.31
CA GLY A 88 2.25 -7.54 25.29
C GLY A 88 2.63 -7.25 23.83
N SER A 89 3.82 -7.64 23.35
CA SER A 89 4.27 -7.39 21.96
C SER A 89 3.27 -7.77 20.85
N ASN A 90 2.45 -8.80 21.09
CA ASN A 90 1.37 -9.20 20.18
C ASN A 90 0.00 -8.61 20.54
N GLN A 91 -0.24 -8.26 21.81
CA GLN A 91 -1.54 -7.74 22.28
C GLN A 91 -1.90 -6.41 21.63
N TRP A 92 -0.91 -5.60 21.25
CA TRP A 92 -1.12 -4.36 20.48
C TRP A 92 -2.02 -4.57 19.26
N TYR A 93 -1.85 -5.71 18.59
CA TYR A 93 -2.45 -5.99 17.28
C TYR A 93 -3.66 -6.92 17.34
N LEU A 94 -3.97 -7.46 18.52
CA LEU A 94 -5.10 -8.36 18.69
C LEU A 94 -6.40 -7.55 18.77
N PRO A 95 -7.52 -8.09 18.27
CA PRO A 95 -8.85 -7.52 18.52
C PRO A 95 -9.19 -7.45 20.00
N TYR A 96 -10.07 -6.52 20.38
CA TYR A 96 -10.56 -6.36 21.75
C TYR A 96 -11.14 -7.66 22.35
N LYS A 97 -11.78 -8.51 21.53
CA LYS A 97 -12.29 -9.83 21.95
C LYS A 97 -11.22 -10.73 22.59
N TYR A 98 -9.96 -10.55 22.20
CA TYR A 98 -8.83 -11.33 22.69
C TYR A 98 -7.94 -10.53 23.64
N LEU A 99 -8.52 -9.57 24.37
CA LEU A 99 -7.81 -8.67 25.28
C LEU A 99 -6.69 -7.88 24.58
N GLY A 100 -6.90 -7.56 23.30
CA GLY A 100 -5.98 -6.77 22.51
C GLY A 100 -6.42 -5.32 22.37
N TYR A 101 -5.56 -4.53 21.72
CA TYR A 101 -5.72 -3.09 21.55
C TYR A 101 -6.14 -2.69 20.13
N ASN A 102 -6.27 -3.65 19.21
CA ASN A 102 -6.74 -3.48 17.84
C ASN A 102 -5.94 -2.45 17.01
N LEU A 103 -4.66 -2.22 17.31
CA LEU A 103 -3.79 -1.39 16.48
C LEU A 103 -3.49 -2.14 15.17
N PHE A 104 -3.53 -1.47 14.03
CA PHE A 104 -3.11 -2.11 12.77
C PHE A 104 -1.59 -2.18 12.64
N ARG A 105 -1.10 -3.25 12.00
CA ARG A 105 0.30 -3.38 11.57
C ARG A 105 0.48 -2.70 10.22
N LEU A 106 1.32 -1.68 10.14
CA LEU A 106 1.59 -0.99 8.87
C LEU A 106 2.19 -1.94 7.82
N LYS A 107 2.99 -2.93 8.24
CA LYS A 107 3.50 -3.97 7.35
C LYS A 107 2.39 -4.77 6.67
N ASP A 108 1.33 -5.08 7.39
CA ASP A 108 0.21 -5.85 6.85
C ASP A 108 -0.67 -4.97 5.97
N LEU A 109 -0.88 -3.71 6.36
CA LEU A 109 -1.55 -2.72 5.51
C LEU A 109 -0.82 -2.51 4.17
N GLN A 110 0.52 -2.43 4.17
CA GLN A 110 1.28 -2.32 2.93
C GLN A 110 1.08 -3.54 2.00
N LYS A 111 1.01 -4.76 2.55
CA LYS A 111 0.71 -5.96 1.76
C LYS A 111 -0.69 -5.90 1.17
N ILE A 112 -1.68 -5.52 1.98
CA ILE A 112 -3.09 -5.37 1.54
C ILE A 112 -3.19 -4.35 0.41
N CYS A 113 -2.42 -3.27 0.44
CA CYS A 113 -2.37 -2.26 -0.62
C CYS A 113 -1.74 -2.77 -1.92
N LEU A 114 -0.64 -3.51 -1.84
CA LEU A 114 0.15 -3.89 -3.02
C LEU A 114 -0.40 -5.10 -3.76
N ILE A 115 -0.95 -6.09 -3.06
CA ILE A 115 -1.43 -7.34 -3.67
C ILE A 115 -2.52 -7.06 -4.72
N PRO A 116 -3.58 -6.27 -4.45
CA PRO A 116 -4.59 -5.96 -5.45
C PRO A 116 -4.02 -5.24 -6.66
N ASN A 117 -3.04 -4.34 -6.47
CA ASN A 117 -2.42 -3.62 -7.57
C ASN A 117 -1.64 -4.55 -8.49
N TYR A 118 -0.92 -5.52 -7.92
CA TYR A 118 -0.28 -6.57 -8.70
C TYR A 118 -1.29 -7.46 -9.43
N MET A 119 -2.36 -7.90 -8.76
CA MET A 119 -3.39 -8.74 -9.36
C MET A 119 -4.12 -8.01 -10.50
N ASN A 120 -4.46 -6.74 -10.31
CA ASN A 120 -5.08 -5.89 -11.33
C ASN A 120 -4.14 -5.68 -12.52
N TYR A 121 -2.86 -5.42 -12.26
CA TYR A 121 -1.86 -5.30 -13.33
C TYR A 121 -1.74 -6.62 -14.13
N ALA A 122 -1.62 -7.75 -13.43
CA ALA A 122 -1.52 -9.07 -14.07
C ALA A 122 -2.75 -9.39 -14.92
N ALA A 123 -3.96 -9.15 -14.41
CA ALA A 123 -5.21 -9.35 -15.15
C ALA A 123 -5.27 -8.47 -16.42
N ASN A 124 -4.93 -7.19 -16.30
CA ASN A 124 -4.91 -6.26 -17.43
C ASN A 124 -3.84 -6.63 -18.47
N PHE A 125 -2.69 -7.14 -18.02
CA PHE A 125 -1.62 -7.59 -18.91
C PHE A 125 -2.03 -8.84 -19.70
N VAL A 126 -2.64 -9.83 -19.05
CA VAL A 126 -3.16 -11.05 -19.69
C VAL A 126 -4.22 -10.69 -20.74
N ASN A 127 -5.17 -9.81 -20.40
CA ASN A 127 -6.20 -9.34 -21.34
C ASN A 127 -5.59 -8.66 -22.57
N ASN A 128 -4.58 -7.79 -22.37
CA ASN A 128 -3.91 -7.12 -23.48
C ASN A 128 -3.13 -8.09 -24.38
N MET A 129 -2.52 -9.13 -23.82
CA MET A 129 -1.84 -10.16 -24.60
C MET A 129 -2.84 -11.01 -25.38
N GLN A 130 -3.94 -11.43 -24.75
CA GLN A 130 -5.01 -12.15 -25.44
C GLN A 130 -5.61 -11.32 -26.58
N HIS A 131 -5.87 -10.04 -26.36
CA HIS A 131 -6.41 -9.16 -27.41
C HIS A 131 -5.43 -8.94 -28.57
N LYS A 132 -4.13 -8.76 -28.29
CA LYS A 132 -3.09 -8.66 -29.33
C LYS A 132 -2.94 -9.95 -30.12
N VAL A 133 -3.01 -11.10 -29.44
CA VAL A 133 -2.94 -12.42 -30.07
C VAL A 133 -4.17 -12.64 -30.96
N LEU A 134 -5.38 -12.35 -30.47
CA LEU A 134 -6.62 -12.45 -31.25
C LEU A 134 -6.59 -11.54 -32.49
N MET A 135 -6.11 -10.30 -32.35
CA MET A 135 -5.91 -9.41 -33.50
C MET A 135 -4.91 -9.96 -34.51
N GLN A 136 -3.79 -10.56 -34.06
CA GLN A 136 -2.79 -11.16 -34.96
C GLN A 136 -3.33 -12.38 -35.71
N TYR A 137 -4.16 -13.21 -35.07
CA TYR A 137 -4.82 -14.35 -35.73
C TYR A 137 -5.84 -13.88 -36.77
N SER A 138 -6.70 -12.93 -36.42
CA SER A 138 -7.67 -12.33 -37.36
C SER A 138 -6.97 -11.68 -38.57
N TRP A 139 -5.84 -11.01 -38.36
CA TRP A 139 -5.05 -10.44 -39.45
C TRP A 139 -4.45 -11.49 -40.40
N LYS A 140 -4.01 -12.65 -39.88
CA LYS A 140 -3.49 -13.74 -40.70
C LYS A 140 -4.59 -14.39 -41.53
N GLU A 141 -5.74 -14.70 -40.93
CA GLU A 141 -6.89 -15.28 -41.62
C GLU A 141 -7.40 -14.37 -42.74
N ASN A 142 -7.54 -13.07 -42.46
CA ASN A 142 -7.96 -12.08 -43.47
C ASN A 142 -6.95 -11.94 -44.61
N LYS A 143 -5.65 -12.06 -44.32
CA LYS A 143 -4.60 -12.03 -45.34
C LYS A 143 -4.63 -13.28 -46.22
N GLU A 144 -4.84 -14.46 -45.65
CA GLU A 144 -4.96 -15.72 -46.40
C GLU A 144 -6.21 -15.74 -47.30
N LEU A 145 -7.35 -15.24 -46.79
CA LEU A 145 -8.56 -15.04 -47.58
C LEU A 145 -8.33 -14.09 -48.75
N ALA A 146 -7.67 -12.95 -48.53
CA ALA A 146 -7.36 -11.99 -49.59
C ALA A 146 -6.46 -12.58 -50.69
N VAL A 147 -5.43 -13.34 -50.32
CA VAL A 147 -4.55 -14.04 -51.29
C VAL A 147 -5.32 -15.09 -52.09
N THR A 148 -6.24 -15.80 -51.46
CA THR A 148 -7.06 -16.83 -52.12
C THR A 148 -8.03 -16.22 -53.13
N ILE A 149 -8.69 -15.11 -52.77
CA ILE A 149 -9.56 -14.36 -53.68
C ILE A 149 -8.77 -13.83 -54.88
N LEU A 150 -7.58 -13.27 -54.66
CA LEU A 150 -6.73 -12.76 -55.74
C LEU A 150 -6.22 -13.86 -56.69
N LYS A 151 -5.98 -15.08 -56.19
CA LYS A 151 -5.58 -16.23 -57.03
C LYS A 151 -6.72 -16.77 -57.89
N ASN A 152 -7.96 -16.63 -57.45
CA ASN A 152 -9.15 -17.09 -58.18
C ASN A 152 -9.65 -16.08 -59.22
N LEU A 153 -9.10 -14.85 -59.23
CA LEU A 153 -9.44 -13.78 -60.17
C LEU A 153 -8.47 -13.67 -61.36
N ASN A 154 -7.35 -14.39 -61.32
CA ASN A 154 -6.39 -14.55 -62.42
C ASN A 154 -6.52 -15.94 -63.05
#